data_AF-A0A9D8J148-F1
#
_entry.id   AF-A0A9D8J148-F1
#
_cell.length_a   1.000
_cell.length_b   1.000
_cell.length_c   1.000
_cell.angle_alpha   90.00
_cell.angle_beta   90.00
_cell.angle_gamma   90.00
#
_symmetry.space_group_name_H-M   'P 1'
#
loop_
_entity.id
_entity.type
_entity.pdbx_description
1 polymer ?
#
loop_
_entity_poly.entity_id
_entity_poly.type
_entity_poly.pdbx_seq_one_letter_code
_entity_poly.pdbx_strand_id
1 'polypeptide(L)'
;MVPAHRRQARISSRFPAIPFDGGVSRRCLPLLLRHTVSGGHAVDSRPDWLIDLNHPTRAIEQLVGGKAANLARLHRAGFSVAPGFCLGVDAYALFLRAGKLAGILNMELQRKPLETLRWEELWDTALRIRSAFRACPFPPAIGVAVERASNEYDAPYGWAVRSSAPGEDSRNASFAGLHESVLPVFGAEALLDAVRTVWASLWSDAALLYRQELGLDPRL
;
A
#
# COMPACT_ATOMS: atom_id res chain seq x y z
N MET A 1 13.22 14.79 -52.86
CA MET A 1 13.38 16.25 -52.67
C MET A 1 12.46 16.68 -51.52
N VAL A 2 12.90 17.59 -50.65
CA VAL A 2 12.37 17.87 -49.30
C VAL A 2 12.35 19.41 -49.14
N PRO A 3 11.65 20.06 -48.17
CA PRO A 3 10.22 20.08 -47.83
C PRO A 3 9.65 21.55 -47.79
N ALA A 4 8.43 21.78 -47.28
CA ALA A 4 8.11 22.99 -46.49
C ALA A 4 6.81 22.88 -45.66
N HIS A 5 6.92 23.04 -44.32
CA HIS A 5 6.07 23.83 -43.38
C HIS A 5 4.51 23.81 -43.45
N ARG A 6 3.70 24.05 -42.40
CA ARG A 6 3.78 24.35 -40.94
C ARG A 6 2.32 24.22 -40.40
N ARG A 7 1.96 24.01 -39.12
CA ARG A 7 2.64 23.98 -37.80
C ARG A 7 2.07 22.82 -36.94
N GLN A 8 2.65 22.55 -35.77
CA GLN A 8 1.97 21.95 -34.61
C GLN A 8 1.64 23.03 -33.57
N ALA A 9 0.58 22.87 -32.79
CA ALA A 9 0.35 23.65 -31.57
C ALA A 9 0.84 22.84 -30.35
N ARG A 10 1.89 23.33 -29.68
CA ARG A 10 2.33 22.83 -28.37
C ARG A 10 1.60 23.60 -27.28
N ILE A 11 1.02 22.90 -26.31
CA ILE A 11 0.67 23.49 -25.01
C ILE A 11 1.71 22.98 -24.00
N SER A 12 2.51 23.91 -23.47
CA SER A 12 3.49 23.61 -22.43
C SER A 12 2.93 24.01 -21.06
N SER A 13 2.82 23.05 -20.13
CA SER A 13 2.75 23.33 -18.70
C SER A 13 4.12 23.02 -18.09
N ARG A 14 4.92 24.06 -17.85
CA ARG A 14 6.17 23.95 -17.08
C ARG A 14 5.83 23.77 -15.60
N PHE A 15 6.23 22.65 -15.01
CA PHE A 15 6.42 22.58 -13.56
C PHE A 15 7.91 22.87 -13.26
N PRO A 16 8.23 23.79 -12.34
CA PRO A 16 9.62 24.07 -11.96
C PRO A 16 10.17 22.97 -11.05
N ALA A 17 11.44 22.63 -11.24
CA ALA A 17 12.16 21.75 -10.32
C ALA A 17 12.44 22.47 -8.99
N ILE A 18 12.31 21.75 -7.88
CA ILE A 18 12.67 22.24 -6.54
C ILE A 18 14.08 21.68 -6.21
N PRO A 19 15.09 22.54 -5.97
CA PRO A 19 16.39 22.07 -5.48
C PRO A 19 16.33 21.74 -4.00
N PHE A 20 17.08 20.71 -3.60
CA PHE A 20 17.31 20.34 -2.21
C PHE A 20 18.57 21.06 -1.73
N ASP A 21 18.48 21.85 -0.67
CA ASP A 21 19.66 22.35 0.05
C ASP A 21 19.39 22.46 1.56
N GLY A 22 20.43 22.24 2.37
CA GLY A 22 20.33 22.13 3.82
C GLY A 22 20.46 23.47 4.55
N GLY A 23 19.75 23.65 5.66
CA GLY A 23 19.86 24.86 6.47
C GLY A 23 19.16 24.76 7.82
N VAL A 24 19.93 24.86 8.91
CA VAL A 24 19.45 24.65 10.28
C VAL A 24 18.84 25.92 10.89
N SER A 25 17.66 25.78 11.51
CA SER A 25 17.10 26.59 12.61
C SER A 25 16.83 28.09 12.39
N ARG A 26 15.56 28.47 12.60
CA ARG A 26 15.18 29.45 13.65
C ARG A 26 13.72 29.25 14.07
N ARG A 27 13.46 29.43 15.38
CA ARG A 27 12.18 29.16 16.04
C ARG A 27 11.26 30.39 15.98
N CYS A 28 9.95 30.17 15.88
CA CYS A 28 8.93 31.04 16.48
C CYS A 28 7.78 30.18 17.03
N LEU A 29 7.16 30.68 18.11
CA LEU A 29 6.41 29.91 19.12
C LEU A 29 4.87 29.87 18.84
N PRO A 30 4.04 29.17 19.65
CA PRO A 30 2.87 28.45 19.14
C PRO A 30 1.56 29.24 19.13
N LEU A 31 0.62 28.80 18.30
CA LEU A 31 -0.79 29.16 18.42
C LEU A 31 -1.51 28.20 19.37
N LEU A 32 -1.54 28.57 20.66
CA LEU A 32 -2.39 27.90 21.66
C LEU A 32 -3.82 28.44 21.57
N LEU A 33 -4.76 27.61 21.08
CA LEU A 33 -6.19 27.81 21.29
C LEU A 33 -6.74 26.60 22.06
N ARG A 34 -6.92 26.79 23.38
CA ARG A 34 -7.75 25.90 24.19
C ARG A 34 -9.22 26.19 23.89
N HIS A 35 -9.90 25.25 23.25
CA HIS A 35 -11.33 25.04 23.54
C HIS A 35 -11.48 23.75 24.32
N THR A 36 -11.82 23.89 25.60
CA THR A 36 -12.25 22.79 26.46
C THR A 36 -13.66 22.38 26.06
N VAL A 37 -13.82 21.17 25.54
CA VAL A 37 -15.10 20.44 25.57
C VAL A 37 -14.82 19.10 26.23
N SER A 38 -15.54 18.80 27.31
CA SER A 38 -15.37 17.58 28.09
C SER A 38 -15.85 16.37 27.30
N GLY A 39 -14.93 15.46 26.98
CA GLY A 39 -15.19 14.19 26.34
C GLY A 39 -13.90 13.39 26.29
N GLY A 40 -13.88 12.21 26.93
CA GLY A 40 -12.67 11.39 27.04
C GLY A 40 -12.30 10.73 25.72
N HIS A 41 -11.65 11.47 24.81
CA HIS A 41 -10.98 10.88 23.67
C HIS A 41 -9.62 10.35 24.12
N ALA A 42 -9.47 9.02 24.16
CA ALA A 42 -8.16 8.41 24.17
C ALA A 42 -7.37 8.94 22.97
N VAL A 43 -6.15 9.43 23.21
CA VAL A 43 -5.24 9.77 22.12
C VAL A 43 -4.94 8.48 21.39
N ASP A 44 -5.32 8.41 20.11
CA ASP A 44 -5.09 7.23 19.27
C ASP A 44 -3.60 6.89 19.25
N SER A 45 -3.21 5.89 20.04
CA SER A 45 -1.81 5.49 20.23
C SER A 45 -1.30 4.58 19.12
N ARG A 46 -2.10 4.34 18.09
CA ARG A 46 -1.73 3.56 16.91
C ARG A 46 -0.80 4.40 16.02
N PRO A 47 0.18 3.77 15.34
CA PRO A 47 1.00 4.47 14.36
C PRO A 47 0.13 4.93 13.18
N ASP A 48 0.47 6.05 12.55
CA ASP A 48 -0.37 6.65 11.48
C ASP A 48 -0.63 5.73 10.27
N TRP A 49 0.17 4.67 10.11
CA TRP A 49 0.02 3.65 9.07
C TRP A 49 -0.84 2.44 9.47
N LEU A 50 -1.34 2.36 10.70
CA LEU A 50 -2.34 1.36 11.12
C LEU A 50 -3.69 2.07 11.27
N ILE A 51 -4.56 1.89 10.28
CA ILE A 51 -5.74 2.72 10.08
C ILE A 51 -6.99 1.92 10.44
N ASP A 52 -7.71 2.36 11.47
CA ASP A 52 -9.00 1.78 11.86
C ASP A 52 -10.05 2.05 10.77
N LEU A 53 -10.72 1.01 10.28
CA LEU A 53 -11.80 1.16 9.31
C LEU A 53 -13.13 1.56 9.95
N ASN A 54 -13.27 1.38 11.27
CA ASN A 54 -14.39 1.89 12.06
C ASN A 54 -14.30 3.41 12.28
N HIS A 55 -13.10 3.99 12.17
CA HIS A 55 -12.86 5.44 12.28
C HIS A 55 -12.48 6.04 10.90
N PRO A 56 -13.46 6.20 10.00
CA PRO A 56 -13.26 6.40 8.56
C PRO A 56 -12.63 7.75 8.17
N THR A 57 -12.34 8.64 9.12
CA THR A 57 -11.66 9.93 8.87
C THR A 57 -10.21 9.76 8.41
N ARG A 58 -9.56 8.62 8.71
CA ARG A 58 -8.18 8.31 8.30
C ARG A 58 -8.10 7.36 7.07
N ALA A 59 -9.20 6.73 6.68
CA ALA A 59 -9.26 5.74 5.59
C ALA A 59 -9.34 6.39 4.18
N ILE A 60 -8.32 7.19 3.84
CA ILE A 60 -8.22 7.85 2.53
C ILE A 60 -7.60 6.90 1.51
N GLU A 61 -8.13 6.89 0.29
CA GLU A 61 -7.80 5.92 -0.77
C GLU A 61 -6.30 5.85 -1.13
N GLN A 62 -5.57 6.96 -1.05
CA GLN A 62 -4.11 6.99 -1.25
C GLN A 62 -3.33 6.26 -0.15
N LEU A 63 -3.90 6.10 1.05
CA LEU A 63 -3.26 5.47 2.20
C LEU A 63 -3.63 3.99 2.34
N VAL A 64 -4.91 3.65 2.09
CA VAL A 64 -5.47 2.30 2.33
C VAL A 64 -5.92 1.57 1.07
N GLY A 65 -5.93 2.21 -0.10
CA GLY A 65 -6.47 1.64 -1.34
C GLY A 65 -8.00 1.67 -1.46
N GLY A 66 -8.49 1.37 -2.66
CA GLY A 66 -9.91 1.50 -3.04
C GLY A 66 -10.86 0.66 -2.18
N LYS A 67 -10.51 -0.61 -1.93
CA LYS A 67 -11.35 -1.58 -1.20
C LYS A 67 -11.55 -1.19 0.25
N ALA A 68 -10.47 -0.90 0.98
CA ALA A 68 -10.53 -0.46 2.38
C ALA A 68 -11.20 0.90 2.54
N ALA A 69 -10.92 1.86 1.64
CA ALA A 69 -11.63 3.15 1.62
C ALA A 69 -13.14 2.97 1.36
N ASN A 70 -13.53 2.01 0.51
CA ASN A 70 -14.93 1.67 0.28
C ASN A 70 -15.61 1.02 1.50
N LEU A 71 -14.94 0.11 2.22
CA LEU A 71 -15.45 -0.46 3.47
C LEU A 71 -15.68 0.64 4.52
N ALA A 72 -14.71 1.55 4.70
CA ALA A 72 -14.83 2.69 5.60
C ALA A 72 -15.95 3.67 5.17
N ARG A 73 -16.14 3.88 3.85
CA ARG A 73 -17.27 4.66 3.29
C ARG A 73 -18.62 4.01 3.59
N LEU A 74 -18.74 2.69 3.46
CA LEU A 74 -19.97 1.93 3.77
C LEU A 74 -20.31 1.95 5.27
N HIS A 75 -19.31 1.74 6.14
CA HIS A 75 -19.48 1.85 7.59
C HIS A 75 -19.97 3.26 7.98
N ARG A 76 -19.38 4.31 7.42
CA ARG A 76 -19.82 5.70 7.64
C ARG A 76 -21.25 5.98 7.15
N ALA A 77 -21.71 5.25 6.14
CA ALA A 77 -23.08 5.36 5.62
C ALA A 77 -24.10 4.52 6.43
N GLY A 78 -23.69 3.90 7.54
CA GLY A 78 -24.57 3.14 8.44
C GLY A 78 -24.83 1.70 7.99
N PHE A 79 -24.12 1.20 6.97
CA PHE A 79 -24.18 -0.22 6.61
C PHE A 79 -23.42 -1.07 7.63
N SER A 80 -23.95 -2.26 7.92
CA SER A 80 -23.25 -3.27 8.73
C SER A 80 -22.02 -3.77 7.95
N VAL A 81 -20.83 -3.40 8.41
CA VAL A 81 -19.53 -3.82 7.87
C VAL A 81 -18.77 -4.49 9.00
N ALA A 82 -18.07 -5.60 8.71
CA ALA A 82 -17.23 -6.26 9.71
C ALA A 82 -16.11 -5.30 10.16
N PRO A 83 -15.89 -5.14 11.48
CA PRO A 83 -14.88 -4.22 12.00
C PRO A 83 -13.47 -4.75 11.67
N GLY A 84 -12.53 -3.84 11.46
CA GLY A 84 -11.13 -4.19 11.24
C GLY A 84 -10.24 -2.98 11.02
N PHE A 85 -8.97 -3.24 10.68
CA PHE A 85 -7.96 -2.22 10.39
C PHE A 85 -7.24 -2.51 9.07
N CYS A 86 -6.61 -1.49 8.51
CA CYS A 86 -5.77 -1.59 7.32
C CYS A 86 -4.32 -1.18 7.65
N LEU A 87 -3.35 -1.93 7.13
CA LEU A 87 -1.95 -1.54 7.11
C LEU A 87 -1.71 -0.70 5.85
N GLY A 88 -1.56 0.61 6.03
CA GLY A 88 -1.40 1.56 4.93
C GLY A 88 -0.05 1.47 4.23
N VAL A 89 0.09 2.23 3.14
CA VAL A 89 1.28 2.26 2.26
C VAL A 89 2.61 2.46 3.00
N ASP A 90 2.63 3.24 4.09
CA ASP A 90 3.84 3.47 4.90
C ASP A 90 4.27 2.24 5.71
N ALA A 91 3.34 1.36 6.10
CA ALA A 91 3.63 0.09 6.74
C ALA A 91 4.32 -0.87 5.75
N TYR A 92 3.80 -0.91 4.51
CA TYR A 92 4.42 -1.64 3.41
C TYR A 92 5.82 -1.10 3.09
N ALA A 93 5.98 0.22 2.99
CA ALA A 93 7.27 0.86 2.76
C ALA A 93 8.27 0.58 3.91
N LEU A 94 7.82 0.51 5.16
CA LEU A 94 8.65 0.12 6.31
C LEU A 94 9.11 -1.35 6.22
N PHE A 95 8.22 -2.25 5.82
CA PHE A 95 8.57 -3.66 5.56
C PHE A 95 9.58 -3.79 4.42
N LEU A 96 9.37 -3.11 3.29
CA LEU A 96 10.31 -3.10 2.16
C LEU A 96 11.71 -2.62 2.56
N ARG A 97 11.80 -1.57 3.39
CA ARG A 97 13.08 -1.04 3.90
C ARG A 97 13.79 -2.04 4.81
N ALA A 98 13.06 -2.66 5.75
CA ALA A 98 13.65 -3.61 6.70
C ALA A 98 14.24 -4.86 6.01
N GLY A 99 13.52 -5.43 5.03
CA GLY A 99 14.01 -6.57 4.26
C GLY A 99 14.98 -6.24 3.13
N LYS A 100 15.33 -4.96 2.92
CA LYS A 100 16.02 -4.46 1.71
C LYS A 100 15.32 -4.87 0.40
N LEU A 101 14.02 -5.16 0.46
CA LEU A 101 13.23 -5.70 -0.65
C LEU A 101 13.17 -4.72 -1.82
N ALA A 102 13.17 -3.41 -1.57
CA ALA A 102 13.26 -2.39 -2.62
C ALA A 102 14.49 -2.57 -3.54
N GLY A 103 15.62 -3.03 -3.00
CA GLY A 103 16.82 -3.33 -3.78
C GLY A 103 16.66 -4.60 -4.62
N ILE A 104 16.02 -5.64 -4.07
CA ILE A 104 15.72 -6.90 -4.78
C ILE A 104 14.71 -6.65 -5.91
N LEU A 105 13.64 -5.93 -5.62
CA LEU A 105 12.63 -5.50 -6.60
C LEU A 105 13.29 -4.71 -7.74
N ASN A 106 14.09 -3.69 -7.41
CA ASN A 106 14.77 -2.91 -8.44
C ASN A 106 15.74 -3.76 -9.26
N MET A 107 16.53 -4.62 -8.63
CA MET A 107 17.46 -5.53 -9.32
C MET A 107 16.73 -6.46 -10.29
N GLU A 108 15.67 -7.13 -9.84
CA GLU A 108 14.93 -8.12 -10.64
C GLU A 108 14.10 -7.46 -11.76
N LEU A 109 13.45 -6.31 -11.50
CA LEU A 109 12.66 -5.59 -12.49
C LEU A 109 13.51 -4.80 -13.51
N GLN A 110 14.78 -4.52 -13.21
CA GLN A 110 15.71 -3.86 -14.16
C GLN A 110 16.52 -4.83 -15.01
N ARG A 111 16.46 -6.16 -14.78
CA ARG A 111 17.23 -7.14 -15.58
C ARG A 111 16.92 -7.04 -17.07
N LYS A 112 15.65 -6.79 -17.40
CA LYS A 112 15.09 -6.72 -18.74
C LYS A 112 13.70 -6.06 -18.65
N PRO A 113 13.27 -5.21 -19.60
CA PRO A 113 11.97 -4.54 -19.55
C PRO A 113 10.81 -5.55 -19.50
N LEU A 114 9.82 -5.28 -18.65
CA LEU A 114 8.69 -6.19 -18.37
C LEU A 114 7.96 -6.59 -19.65
N GLU A 115 7.70 -5.63 -20.54
CA GLU A 115 7.07 -5.77 -21.85
C GLU A 115 7.82 -6.71 -22.81
N THR A 116 9.07 -7.06 -22.52
CA THR A 116 9.89 -7.98 -23.33
C THR A 116 10.12 -9.35 -22.68
N LEU A 117 9.64 -9.57 -21.46
CA LEU A 117 9.77 -10.86 -20.79
C LEU A 117 8.89 -11.92 -21.44
N ARG A 118 9.45 -13.12 -21.63
CA ARG A 118 8.66 -14.33 -21.88
C ARG A 118 8.06 -14.83 -20.56
N TRP A 119 7.03 -15.67 -20.67
CA TRP A 119 6.32 -16.23 -19.52
C TRP A 119 7.24 -16.97 -18.54
N GLU A 120 8.28 -17.68 -19.02
CA GLU A 120 9.25 -18.35 -18.13
C GLU A 120 10.07 -17.34 -17.34
N GLU A 121 10.59 -16.30 -18.00
CA GLU A 121 11.42 -15.26 -17.39
C GLU A 121 10.63 -14.44 -16.36
N LEU A 122 9.34 -14.20 -16.64
CA LEU A 122 8.42 -13.51 -15.76
C LEU A 122 8.07 -14.35 -14.52
N TRP A 123 7.82 -15.67 -14.67
CA TRP A 123 7.59 -16.57 -13.54
C TRP A 123 8.83 -16.66 -12.64
N ASP A 124 10.01 -16.81 -13.24
CA ASP A 124 11.31 -16.79 -12.54
C ASP A 124 11.50 -15.52 -11.69
N THR A 125 11.14 -14.37 -12.28
CA THR A 125 11.21 -13.05 -11.64
C THR A 125 10.22 -12.96 -10.47
N ALA A 126 8.96 -13.34 -10.68
CA ALA A 126 7.93 -13.42 -9.63
C ALA A 126 8.34 -14.35 -8.48
N LEU A 127 8.89 -15.52 -8.79
CA LEU A 127 9.32 -16.52 -7.81
C LEU A 127 10.46 -15.99 -6.93
N ARG A 128 11.48 -15.35 -7.52
CA ARG A 128 12.59 -14.74 -6.76
C ARG A 128 12.09 -13.61 -5.84
N ILE A 129 11.22 -12.74 -6.34
CA ILE A 129 10.63 -11.65 -5.54
C ILE A 129 9.78 -12.22 -4.39
N ARG A 130 8.82 -13.12 -4.67
CA ARG A 130 7.95 -13.73 -3.64
C ARG A 130 8.74 -14.51 -2.59
N SER A 131 9.83 -15.17 -2.98
CA SER A 131 10.73 -15.85 -2.05
C SER A 131 11.42 -14.88 -1.09
N ALA A 132 11.87 -13.71 -1.59
CA ALA A 132 12.43 -12.66 -0.75
C ALA A 132 11.39 -12.07 0.24
N PHE A 133 10.15 -11.85 -0.21
CA PHE A 133 9.05 -11.45 0.68
C PHE A 133 8.77 -12.48 1.77
N ARG A 134 8.75 -13.78 1.43
CA ARG A 134 8.58 -14.86 2.42
C ARG A 134 9.71 -14.90 3.44
N ALA A 135 10.96 -14.72 3.01
CA ALA A 135 12.12 -14.71 3.91
C ALA A 135 12.25 -13.45 4.77
N CYS A 136 11.63 -12.32 4.39
CA CYS A 136 11.74 -11.05 5.09
C CYS A 136 10.98 -11.06 6.44
N PRO A 137 11.65 -10.93 7.60
CA PRO A 137 10.96 -10.79 8.88
C PRO A 137 10.20 -9.46 8.95
N PHE A 138 9.11 -9.41 9.73
CA PHE A 138 8.44 -8.15 10.00
C PHE A 138 9.30 -7.24 10.90
N PRO A 139 9.30 -5.92 10.65
CA PRO A 139 9.79 -4.95 11.63
C PRO A 139 9.04 -5.13 12.96
N PRO A 140 9.72 -5.14 14.13
CA PRO A 140 9.07 -5.29 15.43
C PRO A 140 7.95 -4.28 15.68
N ALA A 141 8.08 -3.06 15.15
CA ALA A 141 7.04 -2.03 15.21
C ALA A 141 5.74 -2.44 14.50
N ILE A 142 5.81 -3.19 13.38
CA ILE A 142 4.62 -3.73 12.70
C ILE A 142 4.04 -4.89 13.51
N GLY A 143 4.89 -5.83 13.97
CA GLY A 143 4.44 -6.97 14.78
C GLY A 143 3.66 -6.55 16.02
N VAL A 144 4.25 -5.69 16.85
CA VAL A 144 3.63 -5.18 18.09
C VAL A 144 2.35 -4.37 17.82
N ALA A 145 2.30 -3.59 16.73
CA ALA A 145 1.10 -2.81 16.40
C ALA A 145 -0.05 -3.71 15.91
N VAL A 146 0.25 -4.70 15.07
CA VAL A 146 -0.74 -5.68 14.57
C VAL A 146 -1.26 -6.55 15.71
N GLU A 147 -0.37 -7.04 16.59
CA GLU A 147 -0.76 -7.82 17.77
C GLU A 147 -1.70 -7.02 18.68
N ARG A 148 -1.30 -5.80 19.09
CA ARG A 148 -2.13 -4.92 19.93
C ARG A 148 -3.48 -4.62 19.28
N ALA A 149 -3.46 -4.16 18.03
CA ALA A 149 -4.69 -3.85 17.31
C ALA A 149 -5.58 -5.08 17.18
N SER A 150 -5.03 -6.27 16.89
CA SER A 150 -5.84 -7.49 16.77
C SER A 150 -6.53 -7.92 18.08
N ASN A 151 -5.91 -7.63 19.23
CA ASN A 151 -6.48 -7.92 20.55
C ASN A 151 -7.60 -6.93 20.97
N GLU A 152 -7.81 -5.84 20.23
CA GLU A 152 -8.89 -4.87 20.47
C GLU A 152 -10.24 -5.29 19.81
N TYR A 153 -10.24 -6.35 18.99
CA TYR A 153 -11.42 -6.81 18.24
C TYR A 153 -11.82 -8.22 18.67
N ASP A 154 -13.13 -8.43 18.86
CA ASP A 154 -13.68 -9.77 18.97
C ASP A 154 -13.80 -10.41 17.58
N ALA A 155 -12.95 -11.41 17.30
CA ALA A 155 -12.84 -12.10 16.02
C ALA A 155 -13.03 -13.63 16.19
N PRO A 156 -14.18 -14.11 16.68
CA PRO A 156 -14.39 -15.51 17.05
C PRO A 156 -14.34 -16.48 15.86
N TYR A 157 -14.56 -15.97 14.65
CA TYR A 157 -14.48 -16.72 13.39
C TYR A 157 -13.13 -16.54 12.66
N GLY A 158 -12.18 -15.82 13.27
CA GLY A 158 -10.89 -15.50 12.69
C GLY A 158 -10.92 -14.30 11.73
N TRP A 159 -9.73 -13.86 11.34
CA TRP A 159 -9.49 -12.70 10.49
C TRP A 159 -9.59 -13.05 9.00
N ALA A 160 -9.99 -12.04 8.21
CA ALA A 160 -10.03 -12.08 6.76
C ALA A 160 -8.98 -11.12 6.18
N VAL A 161 -7.82 -11.62 5.77
CA VAL A 161 -6.71 -10.78 5.27
C VAL A 161 -6.78 -10.68 3.75
N ARG A 162 -6.83 -9.46 3.21
CA ARG A 162 -7.10 -9.18 1.79
C ARG A 162 -6.25 -8.02 1.27
N SER A 163 -6.00 -7.97 -0.04
CA SER A 163 -5.37 -6.81 -0.67
C SER A 163 -6.29 -5.59 -0.64
N SER A 164 -5.67 -4.42 -0.46
CA SER A 164 -6.25 -3.12 -0.77
C SER A 164 -5.11 -2.16 -1.08
N ALA A 165 -4.94 -1.79 -2.35
CA ALA A 165 -3.88 -0.91 -2.83
C ALA A 165 -4.44 0.35 -3.52
N PRO A 166 -3.73 1.49 -3.48
CA PRO A 166 -4.06 2.64 -4.31
C PRO A 166 -4.06 2.25 -5.79
N GLY A 167 -5.05 2.73 -6.56
CA GLY A 167 -5.16 2.41 -7.99
C GLY A 167 -5.61 0.98 -8.35
N GLU A 168 -5.82 0.09 -7.36
CA GLU A 168 -6.26 -1.30 -7.58
C GLU A 168 -7.63 -1.39 -8.28
N ASP A 169 -8.48 -0.38 -8.08
CA ASP A 169 -9.80 -0.21 -8.70
C ASP A 169 -9.86 1.15 -9.44
N SER A 170 -9.02 1.31 -10.47
CA SER A 170 -8.99 2.51 -11.32
C SER A 170 -9.94 2.39 -12.52
N ARG A 171 -10.22 3.51 -13.22
CA ARG A 171 -11.06 3.47 -14.44
C ARG A 171 -10.48 2.63 -15.58
N ASN A 172 -9.16 2.41 -15.59
CA ASN A 172 -8.44 1.78 -16.70
C ASN A 172 -7.82 0.41 -16.33
N ALA A 173 -7.85 0.03 -15.05
CA ALA A 173 -7.31 -1.24 -14.54
C ALA A 173 -8.04 -1.64 -13.26
N SER A 174 -8.42 -2.91 -13.15
CA SER A 174 -9.00 -3.52 -11.95
C SER A 174 -8.33 -4.85 -11.67
N PHE A 175 -7.66 -4.96 -10.53
CA PHE A 175 -6.90 -6.14 -10.11
C PHE A 175 -7.81 -7.17 -9.40
N ALA A 176 -9.09 -7.20 -9.76
CA ALA A 176 -10.09 -8.08 -9.16
C ALA A 176 -9.72 -9.56 -9.36
N GLY A 177 -9.59 -10.30 -8.25
CA GLY A 177 -9.23 -11.71 -8.24
C GLY A 177 -7.74 -12.02 -8.46
N LEU A 178 -6.88 -11.00 -8.64
CA LEU A 178 -5.47 -11.19 -8.99
C LEU A 178 -4.53 -11.37 -7.78
N HIS A 179 -4.94 -10.83 -6.62
CA HIS A 179 -4.17 -10.85 -5.38
C HIS A 179 -4.77 -11.85 -4.39
N GLU A 180 -3.91 -12.44 -3.56
CA GLU A 180 -4.28 -13.46 -2.60
C GLU A 180 -5.17 -12.88 -1.49
N SER A 181 -6.05 -13.71 -0.93
CA SER A 181 -6.81 -13.42 0.30
C SER A 181 -6.73 -14.65 1.19
N VAL A 182 -6.44 -14.47 2.47
CA VAL A 182 -6.17 -15.55 3.43
C VAL A 182 -7.23 -15.53 4.53
N LEU A 183 -7.99 -16.62 4.62
CA LEU A 183 -9.20 -16.77 5.43
C LEU A 183 -9.34 -18.24 5.89
N PRO A 184 -9.86 -18.53 7.10
CA PRO A 184 -9.82 -17.70 8.30
C PRO A 184 -8.41 -17.71 8.92
N VAL A 185 -8.04 -16.66 9.65
CA VAL A 185 -6.71 -16.53 10.28
C VAL A 185 -6.83 -16.28 11.78
N PHE A 186 -6.09 -17.03 12.60
CA PHE A 186 -6.19 -16.99 14.06
C PHE A 186 -4.83 -16.70 14.71
N GLY A 187 -4.78 -15.76 15.65
CA GLY A 187 -3.56 -15.34 16.35
C GLY A 187 -2.67 -14.36 15.56
N ALA A 188 -1.89 -13.55 16.29
CA ALA A 188 -1.12 -12.45 15.71
C ALA A 188 0.00 -12.91 14.76
N GLU A 189 0.67 -14.03 15.04
CA GLU A 189 1.73 -14.57 14.16
C GLU A 189 1.17 -15.00 12.80
N ALA A 190 0.07 -15.77 12.79
CA ALA A 190 -0.60 -16.17 11.56
C ALA A 190 -1.18 -14.97 10.79
N LEU A 191 -1.65 -13.94 11.52
CA LEU A 191 -2.11 -12.68 10.93
C LEU A 191 -0.98 -11.94 10.19
N LEU A 192 0.22 -11.91 10.77
CA LEU A 192 1.41 -11.36 10.10
C LEU A 192 1.81 -12.18 8.87
N ASP A 193 1.82 -13.52 8.94
CA ASP A 193 2.16 -14.36 7.80
C ASP A 193 1.10 -14.33 6.67
N ALA A 194 -0.16 -14.13 7.02
CA ALA A 194 -1.21 -13.82 6.07
C ALA A 194 -0.98 -12.46 5.40
N VAL A 195 -0.62 -11.41 6.14
CA VAL A 195 -0.23 -10.10 5.57
C VAL A 195 0.97 -10.25 4.62
N ARG A 196 1.99 -11.02 5.02
CA ARG A 196 3.18 -11.33 4.19
C ARG A 196 2.79 -11.98 2.87
N THR A 197 1.84 -12.91 2.93
CA THR A 197 1.32 -13.66 1.77
C THR A 197 0.57 -12.73 0.82
N VAL A 198 -0.34 -11.90 1.34
CA VAL A 198 -1.06 -10.89 0.54
C VAL A 198 -0.10 -9.88 -0.09
N TRP A 199 0.88 -9.36 0.66
CA TRP A 199 1.90 -8.45 0.14
C TRP A 199 2.83 -9.09 -0.90
N ALA A 200 3.14 -10.38 -0.77
CA ALA A 200 3.89 -11.12 -1.80
C ALA A 200 3.06 -11.31 -3.08
N SER A 201 1.74 -11.44 -2.98
CA SER A 201 0.85 -11.64 -4.14
C SER A 201 0.73 -10.42 -5.08
N LEU A 202 1.20 -9.24 -4.66
CA LEU A 202 1.41 -8.08 -5.54
C LEU A 202 2.41 -8.40 -6.67
N TRP A 203 3.29 -9.37 -6.44
CA TRP A 203 4.39 -9.80 -7.30
C TRP A 203 4.22 -11.25 -7.78
N SER A 204 2.99 -11.76 -7.85
CA SER A 204 2.71 -13.02 -8.54
C SER A 204 3.00 -12.89 -10.04
N ASP A 205 3.25 -14.03 -10.67
CA ASP A 205 3.35 -14.18 -12.12
C ASP A 205 2.09 -13.62 -12.81
N ALA A 206 0.89 -13.99 -12.36
CA ALA A 206 -0.35 -13.38 -12.82
C ALA A 206 -0.38 -11.84 -12.64
N ALA A 207 0.11 -11.31 -11.51
CA ALA A 207 0.12 -9.87 -11.24
C ALA A 207 1.19 -9.09 -12.03
N LEU A 208 2.32 -9.72 -12.39
CA LEU A 208 3.30 -9.14 -13.30
C LEU A 208 2.80 -9.19 -14.75
N LEU A 209 2.21 -10.32 -15.18
CA LEU A 209 1.66 -10.49 -16.53
C LEU A 209 0.52 -9.50 -16.79
N TYR A 210 -0.40 -9.32 -15.84
CA TYR A 210 -1.48 -8.32 -15.97
C TYR A 210 -0.94 -6.89 -16.14
N ARG A 211 0.13 -6.53 -15.42
CA ARG A 211 0.79 -5.23 -15.58
C ARG A 211 1.52 -5.12 -16.93
N GLN A 212 2.12 -6.21 -17.41
CA GLN A 212 2.73 -6.29 -18.74
C GLN A 212 1.70 -6.00 -19.85
N GLU A 213 0.56 -6.70 -19.83
CA GLU A 213 -0.53 -6.56 -20.81
C GLU A 213 -1.14 -5.15 -20.82
N LEU A 214 -1.21 -4.48 -19.66
CA LEU A 214 -1.72 -3.11 -19.54
C LEU A 214 -0.64 -2.01 -19.68
N GLY A 215 0.63 -2.36 -19.90
CA GLY A 215 1.73 -1.40 -19.95
C GLY A 215 1.94 -0.60 -18.66
N LEU A 216 1.58 -1.19 -17.51
CA LEU A 216 1.71 -0.57 -16.19
C LEU A 216 3.11 -0.80 -15.61
N ASP A 217 3.74 0.27 -15.11
CA ASP A 217 5.00 0.14 -14.38
C ASP A 217 4.75 -0.59 -13.05
N PRO A 218 5.39 -1.75 -12.80
CA PRO A 218 5.20 -2.50 -11.55
C PRO A 218 5.81 -1.82 -10.32
N ARG A 219 6.47 -0.65 -10.46
CA ARG A 219 7.09 0.12 -9.37
C ARG A 219 6.20 1.25 -8.81
N LEU A 220 5.03 1.48 -9.42
CA LEU A 220 4.04 2.50 -9.01
C LEU A 220 3.00 1.95 -8.02
#